data_AF-A0A932EQ68-F1
#
_entry.id   AF-A0A932EQ68-F1
#
_cell.length_a   1.000
_cell.length_b   1.000
_cell.length_c   1.000
_cell.angle_alpha   90.00
_cell.angle_beta   90.00
_cell.angle_gamma   90.00
#
_symmetry.space_group_name_H-M   'P 1'
#
loop_
_entity.id
_entity.type
_entity.pdbx_description
1 polymer ?
#
loop_
_entity_poly.entity_id
_entity_poly.type
_entity_poly.pdbx_seq_one_letter_code
_entity_poly.pdbx_strand_id
1 'polypeptide(L)'
;MQRSLPTALFVILICAVATLAGAAELTGTVTNKTTNKPAARADVILLKLAQGMEEGGRTKTDAQGRYRITLEDEGAPHLVRVVYQDVTYHKQAPPGSKVADVDVYESAAKVAGVRTSMNIMRVEPQNGQVNVMELYAVKNESKPPRSQMSDRTFEFTIPPDAKIDTALVASAGGMPVTGSPIPGKKPGEYGFMFPLRPGETRFQVAYHVPYSGSMELKPHLNGTLEHLVVMVPPGVTLTPADPSIFEAMPDDTGATVRVATNVDATRNTAFKFSGTGTFPPESEQAAPGASGATSAAGGQSANGRELPGGGIGKPIEAPNPLQPYMWWILAGFVALLAAGAWFFYKQPALPEEAEANDAPMRRTSLAQTRGVAPRAGPASPAAHAAGNGRSALLLDALKEELFSLETDRASGRISAEDYAQHKAALDLTLQRALTRNK
;
A
#
# COMPACT_ATOMS: atom_id res chain seq x y z
N MET A 1 -65.11 55.72 -5.92
CA MET A 1 -63.73 55.29 -6.27
C MET A 1 -62.91 55.24 -4.99
N GLN A 2 -62.74 54.06 -4.37
CA GLN A 2 -61.71 53.81 -3.37
C GLN A 2 -61.21 52.39 -3.61
N ARG A 3 -59.93 52.30 -3.97
CA ARG A 3 -59.25 51.10 -4.47
C ARG A 3 -58.88 50.19 -3.28
N SER A 4 -59.56 49.06 -3.15
CA SER A 4 -59.15 47.95 -2.27
C SER A 4 -58.23 47.01 -3.05
N LEU A 5 -56.93 47.31 -3.09
CA LEU A 5 -55.93 46.38 -3.58
C LEU A 5 -54.57 46.70 -2.95
N PRO A 6 -54.24 46.12 -1.78
CA PRO A 6 -52.87 45.62 -1.62
C PRO A 6 -52.77 44.40 -0.67
N THR A 7 -53.73 43.49 -0.64
CA THR A 7 -53.62 42.29 0.24
C THR A 7 -53.41 40.98 -0.52
N ALA A 8 -53.75 40.94 -1.81
CA ALA A 8 -53.59 39.72 -2.63
C ALA A 8 -52.16 39.54 -3.19
N LEU A 9 -51.34 40.60 -3.26
CA LEU A 9 -49.99 40.52 -3.83
C LEU A 9 -48.94 40.04 -2.81
N PHE A 10 -49.23 40.14 -1.50
CA PHE A 10 -48.28 39.77 -0.45
C PHE A 10 -48.30 38.27 -0.12
N VAL A 11 -49.39 37.56 -0.41
CA VAL A 11 -49.52 36.11 -0.20
C VAL A 11 -48.88 35.30 -1.34
N ILE A 12 -48.81 35.85 -2.55
CA ILE A 12 -48.17 35.18 -3.71
C ILE A 12 -46.64 35.25 -3.63
N LEU A 13 -46.07 36.22 -2.90
CA LEU A 13 -44.61 36.32 -2.73
C LEU A 13 -44.04 35.35 -1.66
N ILE A 14 -44.88 34.84 -0.75
CA ILE A 14 -44.45 33.94 0.33
C ILE A 14 -44.44 32.46 -0.11
N CYS A 15 -45.16 32.09 -1.19
CA CYS A 15 -45.12 30.73 -1.74
C CYS A 15 -44.03 30.49 -2.79
N ALA A 16 -43.24 31.51 -3.17
CA ALA A 16 -42.21 31.39 -4.21
C ALA A 16 -40.79 31.10 -3.67
N VAL A 17 -40.61 31.03 -2.35
CA VAL A 17 -39.38 30.48 -1.76
C VAL A 17 -39.58 28.99 -1.52
N ALA A 18 -39.85 28.25 -2.61
CA ALA A 18 -39.56 26.83 -2.61
C ALA A 18 -38.04 26.72 -2.50
N THR A 19 -37.56 26.49 -1.28
CA THR A 19 -36.18 26.08 -1.02
C THR A 19 -35.90 24.90 -1.95
N LEU A 20 -35.09 25.12 -2.99
CA LEU A 20 -34.41 24.02 -3.66
C LEU A 20 -33.47 23.43 -2.61
N ALA A 21 -33.98 22.49 -1.81
CA ALA A 21 -33.15 21.54 -1.11
C ALA A 21 -32.47 20.71 -2.21
N GLY A 22 -31.36 21.22 -2.72
CA GLY A 22 -30.51 20.47 -3.63
C GLY A 22 -30.05 19.24 -2.85
N ALA A 23 -30.41 18.06 -3.36
CA ALA A 23 -29.87 16.85 -2.81
C ALA A 23 -28.34 16.94 -2.89
N ALA A 24 -27.67 16.55 -1.82
CA ALA A 24 -26.23 16.45 -1.78
C ALA A 24 -25.71 15.62 -2.95
N GLU A 25 -24.61 16.02 -3.57
CA GLU A 25 -24.11 15.34 -4.76
C GLU A 25 -22.60 15.17 -4.70
N LEU A 26 -22.18 13.95 -5.03
CA LEU A 26 -20.80 13.62 -5.30
C LEU A 26 -20.58 13.65 -6.81
N THR A 27 -19.57 14.39 -7.22
CA THR A 27 -19.14 14.46 -8.62
C THR A 27 -17.75 13.88 -8.78
N GLY A 28 -17.34 13.62 -10.01
CA GLY A 28 -15.97 13.27 -10.29
C GLY A 28 -15.73 13.01 -11.76
N THR A 29 -14.46 12.77 -12.08
CA THR A 29 -13.99 12.37 -13.40
C THR A 29 -13.33 11.01 -13.33
N VAL A 30 -13.58 10.20 -14.34
CA VAL A 30 -12.89 8.94 -14.55
C VAL A 30 -11.91 9.11 -15.70
N THR A 31 -10.62 9.00 -15.40
CA THR A 31 -9.55 9.20 -16.37
C THR A 31 -8.88 7.86 -16.68
N ASN A 32 -8.85 7.49 -17.96
CA ASN A 32 -8.06 6.36 -18.42
C ASN A 32 -6.59 6.79 -18.53
N LYS A 33 -5.76 6.32 -17.59
CA LYS A 33 -4.33 6.62 -17.50
C LYS A 33 -3.48 5.83 -18.49
N THR A 34 -4.00 4.79 -19.13
CA THR A 34 -3.31 4.13 -20.25
C THR A 34 -3.24 5.05 -21.47
N THR A 35 -4.36 5.70 -21.80
CA THR A 35 -4.48 6.54 -23.00
C THR A 35 -4.41 8.04 -22.69
N ASN A 36 -4.44 8.42 -21.41
CA ASN A 36 -4.62 9.80 -20.93
C ASN A 36 -5.87 10.48 -21.52
N LYS A 37 -6.99 9.73 -21.58
CA LYS A 37 -8.28 10.22 -22.10
C LYS A 37 -9.39 9.99 -21.09
N PRO A 38 -10.53 10.71 -21.19
CA PRO A 38 -11.68 10.40 -20.36
C PRO A 38 -12.21 8.99 -20.60
N ALA A 39 -12.57 8.29 -19.52
CA ALA A 39 -13.18 6.97 -19.60
C ALA A 39 -14.71 7.13 -19.67
N ALA A 40 -15.26 7.10 -20.88
CA ALA A 40 -16.70 7.21 -21.11
C ALA A 40 -17.43 5.89 -20.83
N ARG A 41 -18.71 5.97 -20.40
CA ARG A 41 -19.61 4.84 -20.13
C ARG A 41 -19.12 3.83 -19.08
N ALA A 42 -18.16 4.20 -18.24
CA ALA A 42 -17.74 3.41 -17.08
C ALA A 42 -18.89 3.36 -16.07
N ASP A 43 -19.11 2.19 -15.46
CA ASP A 43 -20.09 2.06 -14.38
C ASP A 43 -19.52 2.64 -13.09
N VAL A 44 -20.26 3.56 -12.47
CA VAL A 44 -19.88 4.18 -11.20
C VAL A 44 -20.93 3.82 -10.17
N ILE A 45 -20.51 3.14 -9.10
CA ILE A 45 -21.35 2.72 -7.99
C ILE A 45 -20.87 3.43 -6.73
N LEU A 46 -21.79 4.07 -6.02
CA LEU A 46 -21.54 4.59 -4.68
C LEU A 46 -21.85 3.49 -3.67
N LEU A 47 -20.90 3.21 -2.78
CA LEU A 47 -21.07 2.26 -1.68
C LEU A 47 -21.09 3.01 -0.35
N LYS A 48 -22.08 2.71 0.48
CA LYS A 48 -22.26 3.23 1.84
C LYS A 48 -21.47 2.35 2.80
N LEU A 49 -20.49 2.92 3.51
CA LEU A 49 -19.64 2.14 4.41
C LEU A 49 -20.26 1.94 5.80
N ALA A 50 -21.14 2.84 6.24
CA ALA A 50 -21.74 2.82 7.57
C ALA A 50 -22.65 1.62 7.86
N GLN A 51 -23.18 0.94 6.82
CA GLN A 51 -24.16 -0.15 6.95
C GLN A 51 -23.73 -1.45 6.22
N GLY A 52 -22.41 -1.69 6.06
CA GLY A 52 -21.93 -2.97 5.51
C GLY A 52 -21.75 -3.01 3.99
N MET A 53 -21.26 -1.92 3.39
CA MET A 53 -20.95 -1.81 1.95
C MET A 53 -22.17 -1.95 1.01
N GLU A 54 -23.30 -1.33 1.38
CA GLU A 54 -24.49 -1.32 0.54
C GLU A 54 -24.38 -0.36 -0.64
N GLU A 55 -25.05 -0.67 -1.76
CA GLU A 55 -25.14 0.24 -2.91
C GLU A 55 -26.04 1.43 -2.56
N GLY A 56 -25.43 2.61 -2.47
CA GLY A 56 -26.13 3.87 -2.27
C GLY A 56 -26.61 4.54 -3.56
N GLY A 57 -26.11 4.07 -4.70
CA GLY A 57 -26.55 4.54 -6.00
C GLY A 57 -25.61 4.09 -7.11
N ARG A 58 -26.04 4.31 -8.35
CA ARG A 58 -25.27 3.96 -9.54
C ARG A 58 -25.54 4.94 -10.67
N THR A 59 -24.50 5.20 -11.44
CA THR A 59 -24.54 6.05 -12.63
C THR A 59 -23.50 5.56 -13.64
N LYS A 60 -23.42 6.21 -14.80
CA LYS A 60 -22.36 6.01 -15.80
C LYS A 60 -21.65 7.32 -16.09
N THR A 61 -20.39 7.23 -16.47
CA THR A 61 -19.66 8.40 -16.94
C THR A 61 -20.14 8.87 -18.32
N ASP A 62 -20.13 10.19 -18.53
CA ASP A 62 -20.43 10.82 -19.82
C ASP A 62 -19.27 10.72 -20.82
N ALA A 63 -19.41 11.35 -22.00
CA ALA A 63 -18.36 11.35 -23.03
C ALA A 63 -17.06 12.05 -22.59
N GLN A 64 -17.13 12.90 -21.56
CA GLN A 64 -16.01 13.60 -20.95
C GLN A 64 -15.54 12.89 -19.67
N GLY A 65 -16.00 11.66 -19.42
CA GLY A 65 -15.62 10.85 -18.26
C GLY A 65 -16.20 11.35 -16.94
N ARG A 66 -17.11 12.33 -16.95
CA ARG A 66 -17.69 12.92 -15.73
C ARG A 66 -18.84 12.07 -15.24
N TYR A 67 -19.02 12.04 -13.94
CA TYR A 67 -20.19 11.45 -13.31
C TYR A 67 -20.71 12.34 -12.19
N ARG A 68 -21.98 12.11 -11.85
CA ARG A 68 -22.69 12.73 -10.73
C ARG A 68 -23.58 11.70 -10.09
N ILE A 69 -23.56 11.63 -8.76
CA ILE A 69 -24.39 10.73 -7.98
C ILE A 69 -24.90 11.47 -6.75
N THR A 70 -26.18 11.28 -6.44
CA THR A 70 -26.80 11.86 -5.26
C THR A 70 -26.34 11.13 -4.00
N LEU A 71 -26.01 11.88 -2.96
CA LEU A 71 -25.69 11.40 -1.64
C LEU A 71 -26.95 11.52 -0.76
N GLU A 72 -27.32 10.44 -0.08
CA GLU A 72 -28.41 10.47 0.91
C GLU A 72 -27.96 11.05 2.26
N ASP A 73 -26.68 10.90 2.59
CA ASP A 73 -26.07 11.39 3.84
C ASP A 73 -24.65 11.91 3.54
N GLU A 74 -24.41 13.22 3.60
CA GLU A 74 -23.06 13.79 3.40
C GLU A 74 -22.12 13.54 4.58
N GLY A 75 -22.66 13.27 5.77
CA GLY A 75 -21.90 13.05 7.00
C GLY A 75 -21.31 11.65 7.11
N ALA A 76 -21.75 10.71 6.28
CA ALA A 76 -21.27 9.33 6.29
C ALA A 76 -20.06 9.14 5.34
N PRO A 77 -19.14 8.21 5.67
CA PRO A 77 -18.07 7.81 4.77
C PRO A 77 -18.60 6.94 3.62
N HIS A 78 -18.13 7.24 2.41
CA HIS A 78 -18.52 6.54 1.18
C HIS A 78 -17.31 5.96 0.44
N LEU A 79 -17.57 5.00 -0.45
CA LEU A 79 -16.59 4.46 -1.37
C LEU A 79 -17.15 4.49 -2.79
N VAL A 80 -16.46 5.18 -3.70
CA VAL A 80 -16.79 5.15 -5.12
C VAL A 80 -16.10 3.95 -5.75
N ARG A 81 -16.90 3.07 -6.35
CA ARG A 81 -16.45 1.93 -7.13
C ARG A 81 -16.68 2.20 -8.60
N VAL A 82 -15.62 2.19 -9.40
CA VAL A 82 -15.70 2.32 -10.85
C VAL A 82 -15.38 0.97 -11.49
N VAL A 83 -16.24 0.50 -12.39
CA VAL A 83 -15.97 -0.70 -13.22
C VAL A 83 -15.68 -0.24 -14.64
N TYR A 84 -14.49 -0.59 -15.13
CA TYR A 84 -14.01 -0.26 -16.47
C TYR A 84 -13.32 -1.49 -17.07
N GLN A 85 -13.86 -2.00 -18.18
CA GLN A 85 -13.38 -3.22 -18.86
C GLN A 85 -13.21 -4.41 -17.89
N ASP A 86 -14.25 -4.69 -17.10
CA ASP A 86 -14.32 -5.76 -16.09
C ASP A 86 -13.30 -5.64 -14.94
N VAL A 87 -12.52 -4.55 -14.90
CA VAL A 87 -11.65 -4.22 -13.78
C VAL A 87 -12.35 -3.22 -12.88
N THR A 88 -12.34 -3.53 -11.58
CA THR A 88 -12.92 -2.66 -10.58
C THR A 88 -11.84 -1.77 -9.95
N TYR A 89 -12.12 -0.49 -9.77
CA TYR A 89 -11.30 0.54 -9.14
C TYR A 89 -12.07 1.18 -7.99
N HIS A 90 -11.38 1.63 -6.95
CA HIS A 90 -12.02 2.16 -5.75
C HIS A 90 -11.40 3.50 -5.37
N LYS A 91 -12.23 4.42 -4.90
CA LYS A 91 -11.82 5.72 -4.38
C LYS A 91 -12.63 6.02 -3.12
N GLN A 92 -11.94 6.22 -2.00
CA GLN A 92 -12.60 6.66 -0.78
C GLN A 92 -13.12 8.08 -0.95
N ALA A 93 -14.33 8.32 -0.44
CA ALA A 93 -14.94 9.63 -0.31
C ALA A 93 -15.26 9.83 1.18
N PRO A 94 -14.32 10.40 1.96
CA PRO A 94 -14.55 10.73 3.37
C PRO A 94 -15.79 11.62 3.58
N PRO A 95 -16.33 11.70 4.81
CA PRO A 95 -17.44 12.60 5.13
C PRO A 95 -17.23 14.02 4.59
N GLY A 96 -18.26 14.60 3.98
CA GLY A 96 -18.24 15.93 3.36
C GLY A 96 -17.55 16.01 1.98
N SER A 97 -17.11 14.89 1.41
CA SER A 97 -16.51 14.87 0.06
C SER A 97 -17.52 15.27 -1.02
N LYS A 98 -17.13 16.24 -1.87
CA LYS A 98 -17.91 16.69 -3.04
C LYS A 98 -17.37 16.19 -4.37
N VAL A 99 -16.10 15.78 -4.38
CA VAL A 99 -15.39 15.32 -5.57
C VAL A 99 -14.65 14.02 -5.27
N ALA A 100 -14.76 13.04 -6.16
CA ALA A 100 -14.00 11.79 -6.10
C ALA A 100 -13.52 11.38 -7.51
N ASP A 101 -12.33 11.85 -7.90
CA ASP A 101 -11.73 11.44 -9.16
C ASP A 101 -11.13 10.03 -9.09
N VAL A 102 -11.29 9.28 -10.18
CA VAL A 102 -10.88 7.88 -10.27
C VAL A 102 -10.03 7.65 -11.51
N ASP A 103 -8.87 7.05 -11.31
CA ASP A 103 -8.00 6.62 -12.41
C ASP A 103 -8.29 5.15 -12.76
N VAL A 104 -8.43 4.88 -14.05
CA VAL A 104 -8.64 3.54 -14.61
C VAL A 104 -7.61 3.25 -15.70
N TYR A 105 -7.52 2.00 -16.13
CA TYR A 105 -6.56 1.58 -17.15
C TYR A 105 -7.25 0.63 -18.14
N GLU A 106 -6.76 0.60 -19.38
CA GLU A 106 -7.10 -0.45 -20.33
C GLU A 106 -6.71 -1.81 -19.75
N SER A 107 -7.59 -2.79 -19.95
CA SER A 107 -7.43 -4.16 -19.49
C SER A 107 -6.94 -5.07 -20.63
N ALA A 108 -6.31 -6.18 -20.27
CA ALA A 108 -6.05 -7.31 -21.16
C ALA A 108 -5.88 -8.59 -20.35
N ALA A 109 -6.12 -9.74 -20.97
CA ALA A 109 -5.86 -11.04 -20.36
C ALA A 109 -4.38 -11.26 -20.01
N LYS A 110 -3.48 -10.68 -20.81
CA LYS A 110 -2.03 -10.72 -20.58
C LYS A 110 -1.41 -9.38 -20.89
N VAL A 111 -0.56 -8.89 -19.99
CA VAL A 111 0.09 -7.57 -20.09
C VAL A 111 1.59 -7.74 -20.00
N ALA A 112 2.33 -7.17 -20.95
CA ALA A 112 3.79 -7.12 -20.90
C ALA A 112 4.25 -6.25 -19.72
N GLY A 113 5.24 -6.72 -18.96
CA GLY A 113 5.73 -6.04 -17.74
C GLY A 113 5.02 -6.49 -16.45
N VAL A 114 4.09 -7.45 -16.52
CA VAL A 114 3.57 -8.15 -15.34
C VAL A 114 4.46 -9.36 -15.03
N ARG A 115 4.96 -9.44 -13.80
CA ARG A 115 5.84 -10.53 -13.35
C ARG A 115 5.73 -10.75 -11.84
N THR A 116 5.97 -11.99 -11.41
CA THR A 116 6.16 -12.28 -9.99
C THR A 116 7.59 -11.90 -9.64
N SER A 117 7.78 -10.98 -8.70
CA SER A 117 9.12 -10.54 -8.29
C SER A 117 9.63 -11.31 -7.09
N MET A 118 8.76 -11.73 -6.18
CA MET A 118 9.15 -12.37 -4.92
C MET A 118 8.20 -13.50 -4.54
N ASN A 119 8.76 -14.58 -3.99
CA ASN A 119 8.02 -15.59 -3.23
C ASN A 119 8.72 -15.82 -1.88
N ILE A 120 8.00 -15.64 -0.78
CA ILE A 120 8.45 -15.99 0.58
C ILE A 120 7.63 -17.18 1.06
N MET A 121 8.30 -18.28 1.39
CA MET A 121 7.70 -19.49 1.92
C MET A 121 8.08 -19.66 3.39
N ARG A 122 7.10 -19.65 4.27
CA ARG A 122 7.25 -19.97 5.69
C ARG A 122 6.70 -21.37 5.93
N VAL A 123 7.55 -22.29 6.39
CA VAL A 123 7.25 -23.71 6.51
C VAL A 123 7.34 -24.12 7.98
N GLU A 124 6.24 -24.53 8.57
CA GLU A 124 6.09 -24.83 9.99
C GLU A 124 5.55 -26.27 10.20
N PRO A 125 6.43 -27.27 10.37
CA PRO A 125 6.05 -28.65 10.65
C PRO A 125 5.72 -28.83 12.14
N GLN A 126 4.47 -29.18 12.45
CA GLN A 126 4.02 -29.46 13.81
C GLN A 126 2.78 -30.36 13.82
N ASN A 127 2.56 -31.10 14.92
CA ASN A 127 1.33 -31.87 15.16
C ASN A 127 0.94 -32.86 14.02
N GLY A 128 1.93 -33.48 13.36
CA GLY A 128 1.69 -34.43 12.27
C GLY A 128 1.29 -33.78 10.93
N GLN A 129 1.45 -32.46 10.81
CA GLN A 129 1.20 -31.70 9.60
C GLN A 129 2.34 -30.69 9.35
N VAL A 130 2.35 -30.12 8.15
CA VAL A 130 3.16 -28.94 7.82
C VAL A 130 2.22 -27.82 7.43
N ASN A 131 2.25 -26.71 8.15
CA ASN A 131 1.64 -25.47 7.73
C ASN A 131 2.63 -24.72 6.84
N VAL A 132 2.21 -24.34 5.65
CA VAL A 132 2.99 -23.54 4.72
C VAL A 132 2.24 -22.25 4.44
N MET A 133 2.92 -21.11 4.61
CA MET A 133 2.42 -19.81 4.18
C MET A 133 3.34 -19.27 3.09
N GLU A 134 2.77 -19.05 1.90
CA GLU A 134 3.46 -18.44 0.76
C GLU A 134 2.95 -17.02 0.54
N LEU A 135 3.88 -16.07 0.45
CA LEU A 135 3.62 -14.68 0.09
C LEU A 135 4.27 -14.38 -1.26
N TYR A 136 3.45 -14.03 -2.24
CA TYR A 136 3.88 -13.62 -3.57
C TYR A 136 3.74 -12.11 -3.74
N ALA A 137 4.78 -11.46 -4.28
CA ALA A 137 4.67 -10.09 -4.78
C ALA A 137 4.66 -10.12 -6.31
N VAL A 138 3.61 -9.56 -6.90
CA VAL A 138 3.44 -9.46 -8.35
C VAL A 138 3.50 -7.99 -8.74
N LYS A 139 4.48 -7.63 -9.56
CA LYS A 139 4.68 -6.27 -10.07
C LYS A 139 4.07 -6.15 -11.46
N ASN A 140 3.35 -5.07 -11.68
CA ASN A 140 2.88 -4.63 -12.99
C ASN A 140 3.54 -3.28 -13.31
N GLU A 141 4.59 -3.35 -14.12
CA GLU A 141 5.42 -2.21 -14.54
C GLU A 141 5.18 -1.88 -16.03
N SER A 142 3.97 -2.19 -16.52
CA SER A 142 3.60 -2.03 -17.93
C SER A 142 3.73 -0.60 -18.44
N LYS A 143 4.15 -0.47 -19.71
CA LYS A 143 4.30 0.80 -20.43
C LYS A 143 3.64 0.67 -21.82
N PRO A 144 2.55 1.40 -22.12
CA PRO A 144 1.77 2.25 -21.20
C PRO A 144 1.17 1.42 -20.04
N PRO A 145 0.78 2.05 -18.91
CA PRO A 145 0.24 1.33 -17.76
C PRO A 145 -1.10 0.68 -18.13
N ARG A 146 -1.24 -0.62 -17.91
CA ARG A 146 -2.44 -1.44 -18.21
C ARG A 146 -2.75 -2.37 -17.05
N SER A 147 -4.01 -2.75 -16.88
CA SER A 147 -4.40 -3.78 -15.92
C SER A 147 -4.40 -5.16 -16.58
N GLN A 148 -3.96 -6.20 -15.87
CA GLN A 148 -4.16 -7.58 -16.31
C GLN A 148 -5.35 -8.19 -15.58
N MET A 149 -6.25 -8.84 -16.32
CA MET A 149 -7.40 -9.53 -15.75
C MET A 149 -7.79 -10.72 -16.63
N SER A 150 -7.89 -11.90 -16.04
CA SER A 150 -8.44 -13.11 -16.66
C SER A 150 -9.25 -13.91 -15.64
N ASP A 151 -9.77 -15.06 -16.06
CA ASP A 151 -10.39 -16.07 -15.20
C ASP A 151 -9.42 -16.62 -14.15
N ARG A 152 -8.11 -16.63 -14.43
CA ARG A 152 -7.02 -16.98 -13.49
C ARG A 152 -5.83 -16.04 -13.68
N THR A 153 -5.94 -14.81 -13.18
CA THR A 153 -4.94 -13.75 -13.40
C THR A 153 -3.58 -14.06 -12.76
N PHE A 154 -3.58 -14.70 -11.60
CA PHE A 154 -2.37 -15.15 -10.91
C PHE A 154 -2.54 -16.63 -10.55
N GLU A 155 -1.62 -17.47 -11.03
CA GLU A 155 -1.64 -18.92 -10.79
C GLU A 155 -0.58 -19.33 -9.78
N PHE A 156 -0.88 -20.34 -8.97
CA PHE A 156 0.06 -20.93 -8.02
C PHE A 156 -0.20 -22.44 -7.93
N THR A 157 0.78 -23.17 -7.39
CA THR A 157 0.68 -24.62 -7.19
C THR A 157 1.06 -24.97 -5.76
N ILE A 158 0.31 -25.89 -5.16
CA ILE A 158 0.57 -26.50 -3.85
C ILE A 158 0.64 -28.03 -4.00
N PRO A 159 1.15 -28.78 -3.01
CA PRO A 159 1.11 -30.24 -3.05
C PRO A 159 -0.31 -30.78 -3.30
N PRO A 160 -0.49 -31.86 -4.09
CA PRO A 160 -1.81 -32.39 -4.46
C PRO A 160 -2.70 -32.78 -3.28
N ASP A 161 -2.11 -33.15 -2.15
CA ASP A 161 -2.74 -33.55 -0.90
C ASP A 161 -2.89 -32.39 0.12
N ALA A 162 -2.44 -31.19 -0.26
CA ALA A 162 -2.56 -29.99 0.55
C ALA A 162 -4.00 -29.48 0.60
N LYS A 163 -4.37 -28.85 1.72
CA LYS A 163 -5.62 -28.13 1.90
C LYS A 163 -5.36 -26.66 2.16
N ILE A 164 -6.01 -25.78 1.40
CA ILE A 164 -5.91 -24.33 1.59
C ILE A 164 -6.69 -23.94 2.84
N ASP A 165 -6.01 -23.28 3.78
CA ASP A 165 -6.58 -22.73 5.00
C ASP A 165 -7.05 -21.29 4.80
N THR A 166 -6.24 -20.50 4.10
CA THR A 166 -6.51 -19.07 3.89
C THR A 166 -5.87 -18.61 2.59
N ALA A 167 -6.58 -17.75 1.87
CA ALA A 167 -6.07 -17.07 0.70
C ALA A 167 -6.42 -15.58 0.80
N LEU A 168 -5.42 -14.71 0.75
CA LEU A 168 -5.59 -13.26 0.83
C LEU A 168 -4.96 -12.58 -0.37
N VAL A 169 -5.48 -11.42 -0.74
CA VAL A 169 -4.93 -10.56 -1.78
C VAL A 169 -5.01 -9.09 -1.37
N ALA A 170 -3.94 -8.34 -1.64
CA ALA A 170 -3.86 -6.91 -1.37
C ALA A 170 -3.23 -6.17 -2.55
N SER A 171 -3.89 -5.12 -3.05
CA SER A 171 -3.25 -4.16 -3.95
C SER A 171 -2.31 -3.23 -3.17
N ALA A 172 -1.38 -2.56 -3.85
CA ALA A 172 -0.51 -1.56 -3.25
C ALA A 172 -1.29 -0.54 -2.38
N GLY A 173 -0.96 -0.49 -1.08
CA GLY A 173 -1.59 0.40 -0.10
C GLY A 173 -3.03 0.05 0.30
N GLY A 174 -3.58 -1.06 -0.20
CA GLY A 174 -4.90 -1.56 0.16
C GLY A 174 -4.85 -2.55 1.33
N MET A 175 -5.97 -2.66 2.05
CA MET A 175 -6.13 -3.72 3.04
C MET A 175 -6.26 -5.08 2.34
N PRO A 176 -5.69 -6.17 2.91
CA PRO A 176 -5.91 -7.51 2.41
C PRO A 176 -7.39 -7.90 2.44
N VAL A 177 -7.85 -8.56 1.38
CA VAL A 177 -9.18 -9.16 1.31
C VAL A 177 -9.07 -10.66 1.07
N THR A 178 -10.06 -11.42 1.55
CA THR A 178 -10.13 -12.85 1.29
C THR A 178 -10.32 -13.11 -0.20
N GLY A 179 -9.45 -13.96 -0.76
CA GLY A 179 -9.60 -14.50 -2.10
C GLY A 179 -10.21 -15.89 -2.06
N SER A 180 -10.87 -16.27 -3.16
CA SER A 180 -11.35 -17.64 -3.39
C SER A 180 -10.61 -18.22 -4.59
N PRO A 181 -9.45 -18.88 -4.38
CA PRO A 181 -8.70 -19.48 -5.46
C PRO A 181 -9.55 -20.49 -6.24
N ILE A 182 -9.52 -20.38 -7.57
CA ILE A 182 -10.24 -21.24 -8.49
C ILE A 182 -9.35 -22.45 -8.81
N PRO A 183 -9.84 -23.69 -8.67
CA PRO A 183 -9.09 -24.89 -9.04
C PRO A 183 -8.64 -24.87 -10.51
N GLY A 184 -7.42 -25.35 -10.75
CA GLY A 184 -6.83 -25.53 -12.07
C GLY A 184 -7.22 -26.85 -12.72
N LYS A 185 -6.41 -27.29 -13.70
CA LYS A 185 -6.70 -28.52 -14.45
C LYS A 185 -6.20 -29.76 -13.73
N LYS A 186 -5.15 -29.62 -12.92
CA LYS A 186 -4.55 -30.72 -12.15
C LYS A 186 -4.72 -30.49 -10.65
N PRO A 187 -4.75 -31.57 -9.84
CA PRO A 187 -4.68 -31.45 -8.38
C PRO A 187 -3.48 -30.60 -7.97
N GLY A 188 -3.72 -29.67 -7.03
CA GLY A 188 -2.71 -28.74 -6.54
C GLY A 188 -2.55 -27.45 -7.35
N GLU A 189 -3.11 -27.35 -8.57
CA GLU A 189 -3.11 -26.09 -9.34
C GLU A 189 -4.29 -25.20 -8.94
N TYR A 190 -4.03 -23.91 -8.72
CA TYR A 190 -5.07 -22.92 -8.39
C TYR A 190 -4.78 -21.58 -9.07
N GLY A 191 -5.76 -20.68 -9.10
CA GLY A 191 -5.53 -19.30 -9.50
C GLY A 191 -6.47 -18.29 -8.85
N PHE A 192 -5.99 -17.06 -8.68
CA PHE A 192 -6.79 -15.92 -8.25
C PHE A 192 -7.39 -15.22 -9.45
N MET A 193 -8.71 -15.00 -9.41
CA MET A 193 -9.40 -14.06 -10.29
C MET A 193 -9.38 -12.67 -9.64
N PHE A 194 -8.23 -12.01 -9.72
CA PHE A 194 -8.03 -10.67 -9.15
C PHE A 194 -7.27 -9.79 -10.14
N PRO A 195 -7.65 -8.51 -10.34
CA PRO A 195 -6.99 -7.66 -11.31
C PRO A 195 -5.60 -7.23 -10.84
N LEU A 196 -4.59 -7.44 -11.70
CA LEU A 196 -3.24 -6.93 -11.47
C LEU A 196 -3.14 -5.54 -12.11
N ARG A 197 -3.50 -4.51 -11.33
CA ARG A 197 -3.38 -3.10 -11.74
C ARG A 197 -1.90 -2.66 -11.73
N PRO A 198 -1.54 -1.56 -12.41
CA PRO A 198 -0.20 -0.99 -12.31
C PRO A 198 0.25 -0.79 -10.85
N GLY A 199 1.49 -1.18 -10.54
CA GLY A 199 2.02 -1.23 -9.18
C GLY A 199 2.23 -2.67 -8.68
N GLU A 200 2.24 -2.85 -7.36
CA GLU A 200 2.43 -4.16 -6.72
C GLU A 200 1.09 -4.72 -6.23
N THR A 201 0.89 -6.03 -6.42
CA THR A 201 -0.19 -6.79 -5.79
C THR A 201 0.43 -7.96 -5.02
N ARG A 202 0.02 -8.13 -3.77
CA ARG A 202 0.49 -9.20 -2.89
C ARG A 202 -0.58 -10.28 -2.77
N PHE A 203 -0.17 -11.54 -2.89
CA PHE A 203 -1.01 -12.70 -2.66
C PHE A 203 -0.42 -13.50 -1.50
N GLN A 204 -1.27 -13.92 -0.57
CA GLN A 204 -0.87 -14.83 0.50
C GLN A 204 -1.72 -16.10 0.41
N VAL A 205 -1.07 -17.25 0.47
CA VAL A 205 -1.73 -18.56 0.50
C VAL A 205 -1.18 -19.34 1.69
N ALA A 206 -2.04 -19.68 2.63
CA ALA A 206 -1.74 -20.59 3.72
C ALA A 206 -2.42 -21.94 3.46
N TYR A 207 -1.68 -23.02 3.60
CA TYR A 207 -2.17 -24.38 3.43
C TYR A 207 -1.47 -25.35 4.37
N HIS A 208 -2.09 -26.48 4.64
CA HIS A 208 -1.48 -27.57 5.40
C HIS A 208 -1.42 -28.88 4.61
N VAL A 209 -0.41 -29.68 4.93
CA VAL A 209 -0.14 -30.99 4.31
C VAL A 209 0.14 -32.03 5.41
N PRO A 210 -0.33 -33.29 5.29
CA PRO A 210 0.09 -34.36 6.20
C PRO A 210 1.61 -34.52 6.26
N TYR A 211 2.15 -34.81 7.44
CA TYR A 211 3.59 -34.86 7.67
C TYR A 211 4.03 -36.07 8.48
N SER A 212 5.05 -36.77 7.99
CA SER A 212 5.63 -37.96 8.63
C SER A 212 7.10 -37.78 9.04
N GLY A 213 7.54 -36.54 9.28
CA GLY A 213 8.87 -36.23 9.81
C GLY A 213 9.92 -35.79 8.77
N SER A 214 9.63 -35.92 7.48
CA SER A 214 10.45 -35.36 6.39
C SER A 214 9.59 -35.13 5.15
N MET A 215 9.79 -34.02 4.45
CA MET A 215 9.09 -33.69 3.22
C MET A 215 9.99 -32.88 2.28
N GLU A 216 9.76 -33.02 0.97
CA GLU A 216 10.35 -32.19 -0.07
C GLU A 216 9.28 -31.29 -0.67
N LEU A 217 9.59 -30.00 -0.83
CA LEU A 217 8.74 -29.05 -1.54
C LEU A 217 9.53 -28.41 -2.67
N LYS A 218 8.81 -28.13 -3.76
CA LYS A 218 9.35 -27.39 -4.91
C LYS A 218 8.49 -26.15 -5.15
N PRO A 219 9.04 -24.93 -4.93
CA PRO A 219 8.34 -23.69 -5.21
C PRO A 219 7.92 -23.61 -6.68
N HIS A 220 6.70 -23.13 -6.93
CA HIS A 220 6.25 -22.82 -8.27
C HIS A 220 6.78 -21.45 -8.72
N LEU A 221 7.44 -21.40 -9.88
CA LEU A 221 8.08 -20.18 -10.39
C LEU A 221 7.34 -19.67 -11.64
N ASN A 222 6.66 -18.53 -11.49
CA ASN A 222 5.99 -17.82 -12.58
C ASN A 222 6.96 -16.88 -13.29
N GLY A 223 7.90 -17.45 -14.05
CA GLY A 223 9.02 -16.73 -14.66
C GLY A 223 10.22 -16.60 -13.72
N THR A 224 11.05 -15.59 -13.96
CA THR A 224 12.21 -15.30 -13.11
C THR A 224 11.78 -14.53 -11.86
N LEU A 225 12.07 -15.06 -10.68
CA LEU A 225 11.92 -14.37 -9.40
C LEU A 225 13.18 -13.58 -9.07
N GLU A 226 13.01 -12.33 -8.62
CA GLU A 226 14.11 -11.54 -8.02
C GLU A 226 14.57 -12.20 -6.72
N HIS A 227 13.61 -12.64 -5.90
CA HIS A 227 13.86 -13.26 -4.60
C HIS A 227 12.93 -14.45 -4.34
N LEU A 228 13.53 -15.60 -4.00
CA LEU A 228 12.86 -16.73 -3.39
C LEU A 228 13.42 -16.89 -1.97
N VAL A 229 12.57 -16.77 -0.96
CA VAL A 229 12.94 -16.91 0.45
C VAL A 229 12.24 -18.12 1.03
N VAL A 230 12.98 -19.02 1.66
CA VAL A 230 12.43 -20.17 2.39
C VAL A 230 12.85 -20.05 3.86
N MET A 231 11.87 -20.07 4.74
CA MET A 231 12.05 -19.94 6.18
C MET A 231 11.48 -21.17 6.88
N VAL A 232 12.26 -21.74 7.80
CA VAL A 232 11.80 -22.79 8.73
C VAL A 232 12.10 -22.37 10.18
N PRO A 233 11.28 -22.80 11.16
CA PRO A 233 11.47 -22.41 12.56
C PRO A 233 12.66 -23.14 13.20
N PRO A 234 13.10 -22.71 14.39
CA PRO A 234 14.06 -23.46 15.20
C PRO A 234 13.60 -24.92 15.38
N GLY A 235 14.54 -25.87 15.31
CA GLY A 235 14.26 -27.31 15.42
C GLY A 235 13.93 -28.01 14.10
N VAL A 236 13.82 -27.26 12.99
CA VAL A 236 13.63 -27.81 11.65
C VAL A 236 14.93 -27.69 10.84
N THR A 237 15.37 -28.79 10.26
CA THR A 237 16.49 -28.81 9.33
C THR A 237 16.00 -28.45 7.94
N LEU A 238 16.65 -27.51 7.25
CA LEU A 238 16.35 -27.12 5.87
C LEU A 238 17.54 -27.39 4.95
N THR A 239 17.33 -28.23 3.93
CA THR A 239 18.34 -28.65 2.96
C THR A 239 17.88 -28.34 1.54
N PRO A 240 18.40 -27.28 0.89
CA PRO A 240 18.14 -27.02 -0.52
C PRO A 240 18.69 -28.14 -1.42
N ALA A 241 17.99 -28.46 -2.51
CA ALA A 241 18.42 -29.46 -3.48
C ALA A 241 19.63 -28.99 -4.31
N ASP A 242 19.72 -27.69 -4.58
CA ASP A 242 20.91 -27.03 -5.11
C ASP A 242 21.40 -25.99 -4.10
N PRO A 243 22.37 -26.32 -3.23
CA PRO A 243 22.90 -25.36 -2.25
C PRO A 243 23.63 -24.17 -2.89
N SER A 244 24.05 -24.27 -4.15
CA SER A 244 24.84 -23.20 -4.81
C SER A 244 24.03 -21.95 -5.16
N ILE A 245 22.70 -22.06 -5.17
CA ILE A 245 21.79 -20.94 -5.45
C ILE A 245 21.17 -20.33 -4.20
N PHE A 246 21.40 -20.93 -3.03
CA PHE A 246 20.80 -20.46 -1.77
C PHE A 246 21.85 -19.95 -0.81
N GLU A 247 21.73 -18.67 -0.46
CA GLU A 247 22.50 -18.04 0.59
C GLU A 247 21.75 -18.13 1.93
N ALA A 248 22.49 -18.31 3.02
CA ALA A 248 21.91 -18.22 4.35
C ALA A 248 21.77 -16.74 4.75
N MET A 249 20.60 -16.37 5.25
CA MET A 249 20.37 -15.04 5.81
C MET A 249 20.26 -15.15 7.34
N PRO A 250 20.99 -14.31 8.10
CA PRO A 250 20.82 -14.25 9.55
C PRO A 250 19.40 -13.87 9.93
N ASP A 251 18.89 -14.49 10.99
CA ASP A 251 17.59 -14.19 11.58
C ASP A 251 17.69 -14.24 13.11
N ASP A 252 17.21 -13.20 13.77
CA ASP A 252 17.35 -13.02 15.22
C ASP A 252 16.36 -13.88 16.02
N THR A 253 15.38 -14.51 15.36
CA THR A 253 14.41 -15.42 15.98
C THR A 253 14.91 -16.86 16.07
N GLY A 254 16.09 -17.13 15.49
CA GLY A 254 16.66 -18.47 15.37
C GLY A 254 16.07 -19.28 14.22
N ALA A 255 15.26 -18.65 13.35
CA ALA A 255 14.78 -19.30 12.14
C ALA A 255 15.95 -19.59 11.19
N THR A 256 15.82 -20.66 10.40
CA THR A 256 16.74 -20.88 9.28
C THR A 256 16.13 -20.25 8.03
N VAL A 257 16.81 -19.23 7.51
CA VAL A 257 16.39 -18.50 6.30
C VAL A 257 17.36 -18.79 5.16
N ARG A 258 16.81 -19.22 4.03
CA ARG A 258 17.54 -19.44 2.77
C ARG A 258 16.98 -18.55 1.68
N VAL A 259 17.84 -17.81 1.00
CA VAL A 259 17.47 -16.87 -0.05
C VAL A 259 18.14 -17.28 -1.35
N ALA A 260 17.35 -17.43 -2.41
CA ALA A 260 17.85 -17.52 -3.77
C ALA A 260 17.45 -16.27 -4.56
N THR A 261 18.38 -15.75 -5.37
CA THR A 261 18.17 -14.53 -6.14
C THR A 261 18.21 -14.81 -7.64
N ASN A 262 17.40 -14.09 -8.41
CA ASN A 262 17.32 -14.22 -9.88
C ASN A 262 17.15 -15.66 -10.36
N VAL A 263 16.22 -16.41 -9.74
CA VAL A 263 15.97 -17.81 -10.06
C VAL A 263 14.75 -17.99 -10.95
N ASP A 264 14.83 -18.93 -11.88
CA ASP A 264 13.73 -19.33 -12.76
C ASP A 264 13.54 -20.85 -12.77
N ALA A 265 12.58 -21.32 -13.56
CA ALA A 265 12.21 -22.74 -13.63
C ALA A 265 13.32 -23.67 -14.14
N THR A 266 14.43 -23.15 -14.67
CA THR A 266 15.60 -23.96 -15.08
C THR A 266 16.47 -24.37 -13.89
N ARG A 267 16.38 -23.65 -12.76
CA ARG A 267 17.13 -23.96 -11.54
C ARG A 267 16.37 -24.95 -10.66
N ASN A 268 17.10 -25.78 -9.93
CA ASN A 268 16.50 -26.70 -8.97
C ASN A 268 16.25 -26.01 -7.63
N THR A 269 15.10 -25.33 -7.50
CA THR A 269 14.69 -24.61 -6.29
C THR A 269 14.02 -25.50 -5.23
N ALA A 270 13.99 -26.82 -5.42
CA ALA A 270 13.43 -27.74 -4.44
C ALA A 270 14.23 -27.70 -3.12
N PHE A 271 13.55 -27.97 -2.02
CA PHE A 271 14.18 -28.08 -0.70
C PHE A 271 13.52 -29.20 0.11
N LYS A 272 14.34 -29.88 0.88
CA LYS A 272 13.93 -30.87 1.87
C LYS A 272 13.95 -30.25 3.25
N PHE A 273 12.99 -30.62 4.08
CA PHE A 273 13.01 -30.28 5.48
C PHE A 273 12.58 -31.46 6.35
N SER A 274 13.11 -31.48 7.57
CA SER A 274 12.83 -32.52 8.55
C SER A 274 12.87 -31.95 9.97
N GLY A 275 12.20 -32.64 10.90
CA GLY A 275 12.02 -32.16 12.28
C GLY A 275 10.71 -31.41 12.46
N THR A 276 10.59 -30.73 13.60
CA THR A 276 9.37 -30.01 14.01
C THR A 276 9.74 -28.72 14.70
N GLY A 277 8.92 -27.70 14.56
CA GLY A 277 9.11 -26.44 15.24
C GLY A 277 7.97 -25.47 14.95
N THR A 278 7.92 -24.40 15.72
CA THR A 278 6.99 -23.29 15.54
C THR A 278 7.76 -22.01 15.49
N PHE A 279 7.34 -21.10 14.63
CA PHE A 279 7.87 -19.75 14.70
C PHE A 279 7.31 -19.05 15.95
N PRO A 280 8.07 -18.15 16.58
CA PRO A 280 7.51 -17.31 17.62
C PRO A 280 6.31 -16.53 17.04
N PRO A 281 5.30 -16.22 17.86
CA PRO A 281 4.23 -15.33 17.43
C PRO A 281 4.90 -14.02 16.99
N GLU A 282 4.66 -13.62 15.75
CA GLU A 282 4.96 -12.25 15.34
C GLU A 282 4.17 -11.37 16.30
N SER A 283 4.86 -10.61 17.15
CA SER A 283 4.22 -9.50 17.86
C SER A 283 3.51 -8.71 16.79
N GLU A 284 2.17 -8.68 16.84
CA GLU A 284 1.33 -8.10 15.79
C GLU A 284 1.94 -6.80 15.27
N GLN A 285 2.64 -6.88 14.14
CA GLN A 285 2.93 -5.73 13.33
C GLN A 285 1.56 -5.35 12.76
N ALA A 286 0.86 -4.53 13.55
CA ALA A 286 -0.47 -4.05 13.26
C ALA A 286 -0.51 -3.56 11.81
N ALA A 287 -1.23 -4.31 10.98
CA ALA A 287 -1.99 -3.69 9.91
C ALA A 287 -2.86 -2.62 10.58
N PRO A 288 -2.83 -1.36 10.14
CA PRO A 288 -3.66 -0.33 10.75
C PRO A 288 -5.13 -0.66 10.48
N GLY A 289 -5.90 -0.90 11.54
CA GLY A 289 -7.36 -0.83 11.52
C GLY A 289 -8.09 -2.18 11.51
N ALA A 290 -8.24 -2.77 12.69
CA ALA A 290 -9.31 -3.72 12.97
C ALA A 290 -9.88 -3.47 14.38
N SER A 291 -10.58 -2.35 14.54
CA SER A 291 -11.50 -2.17 15.67
C SER A 291 -12.89 -2.62 15.27
N GLY A 292 -13.18 -3.89 15.58
CA GLY A 292 -14.43 -4.43 16.11
C GLY A 292 -15.77 -4.01 15.50
N ALA A 293 -16.44 -4.97 14.86
CA ALA A 293 -17.89 -5.08 14.91
C ALA A 293 -18.26 -6.51 15.31
N THR A 294 -18.72 -6.70 16.56
CA THR A 294 -19.66 -7.77 16.88
C THR A 294 -20.79 -7.22 17.76
N SER A 295 -21.97 -7.30 17.15
CA SER A 295 -23.34 -7.21 17.62
C SER A 295 -23.62 -7.55 19.09
N ALA A 296 -24.35 -6.64 19.73
CA ALA A 296 -25.22 -6.89 20.86
C ALA A 296 -26.64 -7.22 20.37
N ALA A 297 -27.25 -8.28 20.91
CA ALA A 297 -28.65 -8.34 21.37
C ALA A 297 -29.00 -9.78 21.76
N GLY A 298 -29.06 -10.04 23.06
CA GLY A 298 -29.56 -11.28 23.64
C GLY A 298 -30.94 -11.10 24.29
N GLY A 299 -31.69 -12.19 24.31
CA GLY A 299 -32.85 -12.45 25.17
C GLY A 299 -33.25 -13.93 24.96
N GLN A 300 -33.56 -14.76 25.94
CA GLN A 300 -33.91 -14.59 27.35
C GLN A 300 -33.68 -15.89 28.15
N SER A 301 -33.29 -15.71 29.42
CA SER A 301 -33.72 -16.43 30.65
C SER A 301 -33.41 -17.92 30.83
N ALA A 302 -32.98 -18.42 32.00
CA ALA A 302 -32.70 -17.83 33.31
C ALA A 302 -32.06 -18.90 34.24
N ASN A 303 -31.13 -18.48 35.11
CA ASN A 303 -31.02 -18.89 36.52
C ASN A 303 -30.11 -17.86 37.24
N GLY A 304 -30.67 -16.93 38.02
CA GLY A 304 -29.94 -15.81 38.67
C GLY A 304 -29.15 -16.22 39.93
N ARG A 305 -28.25 -15.39 40.52
CA ARG A 305 -28.02 -13.93 40.41
C ARG A 305 -26.58 -13.56 40.91
N GLU A 306 -25.91 -12.64 40.20
CA GLU A 306 -24.46 -12.27 40.12
C GLU A 306 -24.02 -11.17 41.14
N LEU A 307 -22.75 -10.75 41.38
CA LEU A 307 -21.50 -10.60 40.59
C LEU A 307 -20.22 -10.73 41.46
N PRO A 308 -19.04 -11.08 40.88
CA PRO A 308 -17.72 -10.79 41.47
C PRO A 308 -16.84 -9.91 40.56
N GLY A 309 -16.42 -8.74 41.05
CA GLY A 309 -15.44 -7.86 40.39
C GLY A 309 -14.32 -7.49 41.36
N GLY A 310 -13.08 -7.90 41.06
CA GLY A 310 -11.90 -7.65 41.89
C GLY A 310 -10.74 -7.07 41.07
N GLY A 311 -10.36 -5.84 41.42
CA GLY A 311 -8.98 -5.33 41.46
C GLY A 311 -8.18 -5.20 40.16
N ILE A 312 -8.12 -3.99 39.61
CA ILE A 312 -7.06 -3.55 38.68
C ILE A 312 -5.78 -3.25 39.50
N GLY A 313 -4.72 -4.00 39.25
CA GLY A 313 -3.34 -3.64 39.61
C GLY A 313 -2.73 -2.65 38.61
N LYS A 314 -1.74 -1.86 39.05
CA LYS A 314 -1.09 -0.80 38.25
C LYS A 314 -0.39 -1.37 37.00
N PRO A 315 -0.31 -0.62 35.88
CA PRO A 315 0.45 -1.01 34.70
C PRO A 315 1.92 -1.29 35.02
N ILE A 316 2.44 -2.42 34.51
CA ILE A 316 3.86 -2.77 34.60
C ILE A 316 4.55 -2.13 33.39
N GLU A 317 5.41 -1.14 33.63
CA GLU A 317 6.37 -0.65 32.64
C GLU A 317 7.41 -1.75 32.38
N ALA A 318 7.32 -2.43 31.24
CA ALA A 318 8.40 -3.27 30.74
C ALA A 318 9.36 -2.41 29.88
N PRO A 319 10.68 -2.40 30.15
CA PRO A 319 11.63 -1.66 29.32
C PRO A 319 11.67 -2.22 27.90
N ASN A 320 11.75 -1.33 26.92
CA ASN A 320 11.81 -1.67 25.50
C ASN A 320 13.05 -2.58 25.20
N PRO A 321 12.86 -3.86 24.80
CA PRO A 321 13.94 -4.83 24.66
C PRO A 321 14.89 -4.53 23.47
N LEU A 322 14.54 -3.56 22.61
CA LEU A 322 15.31 -3.19 21.42
C LEU A 322 16.17 -1.93 21.61
N GLN A 323 16.03 -1.24 22.75
CA GLN A 323 16.76 0.00 23.05
C GLN A 323 18.30 -0.16 23.19
N PRO A 324 18.85 -1.24 23.76
CA PRO A 324 20.29 -1.40 23.76
C PRO A 324 20.81 -1.65 22.33
N TYR A 325 20.15 -2.51 21.55
CA TYR A 325 20.72 -3.07 20.31
C TYR A 325 20.69 -2.14 19.07
N MET A 326 20.00 -1.00 19.18
CA MET A 326 19.73 -0.08 18.07
C MET A 326 20.99 0.45 17.38
N TRP A 327 22.07 0.71 18.14
CA TRP A 327 23.33 1.20 17.56
C TRP A 327 24.12 0.12 16.83
N TRP A 328 23.94 -1.16 17.20
CA TRP A 328 24.61 -2.29 16.55
C TRP A 328 23.90 -2.72 15.26
N ILE A 329 22.56 -2.67 15.23
CA ILE A 329 21.76 -2.90 14.01
C ILE A 329 22.09 -1.82 12.96
N LEU A 330 22.18 -0.56 13.38
CA LEU A 330 22.54 0.53 12.48
C LEU A 330 23.98 0.40 11.96
N ALA A 331 24.93 -0.03 12.80
CA ALA A 331 26.31 -0.27 12.39
C ALA A 331 26.43 -1.41 11.37
N GLY A 332 25.63 -2.49 11.51
CA GLY A 332 25.58 -3.61 10.57
C GLY A 332 25.09 -3.19 9.17
N PHE A 333 24.03 -2.38 9.11
CA PHE A 333 23.53 -1.83 7.84
C PHE A 333 24.52 -0.87 7.17
N VAL A 334 25.20 -0.01 7.94
CA VAL A 334 26.22 0.92 7.40
C VAL A 334 27.43 0.16 6.86
N ALA A 335 27.89 -0.89 7.53
CA ALA A 335 29.01 -1.71 7.06
C ALA A 335 28.67 -2.46 5.76
N LEU A 336 27.44 -2.98 5.64
CA LEU A 336 26.96 -3.68 4.45
C LEU A 336 26.87 -2.75 3.23
N LEU A 337 26.41 -1.51 3.44
CA LEU A 337 26.36 -0.49 2.38
C LEU A 337 27.75 0.02 1.96
N ALA A 338 28.68 0.19 2.92
CA ALA A 338 30.05 0.60 2.62
C ALA A 338 30.83 -0.48 1.83
N ALA A 339 30.62 -1.76 2.15
CA ALA A 339 31.20 -2.88 1.40
C ALA A 339 30.67 -2.92 -0.05
N GLY A 340 29.36 -2.69 -0.24
CA GLY A 340 28.76 -2.58 -1.57
C GLY A 340 29.36 -1.42 -2.38
N ALA A 341 29.44 -0.22 -1.80
CA ALA A 341 30.00 0.95 -2.48
C ALA A 341 31.49 0.76 -2.87
N TRP A 342 32.27 0.11 -2.03
CA TRP A 342 33.68 -0.19 -2.30
C TRP A 342 33.87 -1.20 -3.44
N PHE A 343 32.98 -2.20 -3.54
CA PHE A 343 32.98 -3.18 -4.63
C PHE A 343 32.71 -2.52 -5.99
N PHE A 344 31.79 -1.57 -6.06
CA PHE A 344 31.51 -0.81 -7.29
C PHE A 344 32.60 0.20 -7.65
N TYR A 345 33.30 0.77 -6.67
CA TYR A 345 34.39 1.72 -6.93
C TYR A 345 35.66 1.07 -7.53
N LYS A 346 35.82 -0.26 -7.43
CA LYS A 346 37.01 -0.97 -7.92
C LYS A 346 36.90 -1.57 -9.31
N GLN A 347 35.80 -1.40 -10.03
CA GLN A 347 35.69 -1.84 -11.42
C GLN A 347 36.23 -0.75 -12.38
N PRO A 348 37.34 -0.98 -13.11
CA PRO A 348 37.79 -0.04 -14.14
C PRO A 348 36.84 -0.08 -15.34
N ALA A 349 36.38 1.10 -15.76
CA ALA A 349 35.59 1.28 -16.98
C ALA A 349 36.44 0.95 -18.22
N LEU A 350 35.90 0.13 -19.13
CA LEU A 350 36.46 -0.12 -20.46
C LEU A 350 36.32 1.15 -21.35
N PRO A 351 37.27 1.48 -22.23
CA PRO A 351 37.19 2.66 -23.08
C PRO A 351 36.32 2.41 -24.31
N GLU A 352 35.40 3.33 -24.58
CA GLU A 352 34.63 3.41 -25.82
C GLU A 352 35.31 4.43 -26.76
N GLU A 353 35.92 3.93 -27.84
CA GLU A 353 36.43 4.74 -28.95
C GLU A 353 35.32 5.04 -29.97
N ALA A 354 35.13 6.34 -30.21
CA ALA A 354 34.79 7.07 -31.44
C ALA A 354 33.82 6.45 -32.48
N GLU A 355 32.82 7.25 -32.89
CA GLU A 355 32.88 7.90 -34.21
C GLU A 355 31.90 9.07 -34.35
N ALA A 356 32.37 10.07 -35.11
CA ALA A 356 31.75 11.35 -35.38
C ALA A 356 30.84 11.29 -36.62
N ASN A 357 29.85 12.20 -36.68
CA ASN A 357 29.62 13.13 -37.80
C ASN A 357 28.20 13.72 -37.71
N ASP A 358 28.09 15.02 -37.42
CA ASP A 358 27.48 15.92 -38.42
C ASP A 358 27.78 17.39 -38.07
N ALA A 359 28.31 18.09 -39.06
CA ALA A 359 28.62 19.53 -38.99
C ALA A 359 27.38 20.36 -39.35
N PRO A 360 27.41 21.67 -39.04
CA PRO A 360 27.31 22.57 -40.18
C PRO A 360 28.34 23.71 -40.18
N MET A 361 28.76 24.02 -41.40
CA MET A 361 29.59 25.13 -41.84
C MET A 361 29.26 26.48 -41.18
N ARG A 362 30.29 27.17 -40.68
CA ARG A 362 30.32 28.64 -40.58
C ARG A 362 31.32 29.17 -41.60
N ARG A 363 30.84 29.99 -42.53
CA ARG A 363 31.67 30.87 -43.37
C ARG A 363 31.84 32.22 -42.68
N THR A 364 32.92 32.90 -43.09
CA THR A 364 33.30 34.31 -42.85
C THR A 364 33.74 34.67 -41.43
N SER A 365 34.78 35.48 -41.20
CA SER A 365 35.85 36.08 -42.01
C SER A 365 36.69 36.95 -41.05
N LEU A 366 37.98 37.14 -41.38
CA LEU A 366 38.86 38.24 -40.93
C LEU A 366 39.25 38.23 -39.44
N ALA A 367 40.46 37.77 -39.10
CA ALA A 367 41.70 38.55 -39.16
C ALA A 367 41.62 39.85 -38.34
N GLN A 368 42.15 39.83 -37.11
CA GLN A 368 43.12 40.83 -36.62
C GLN A 368 43.68 40.51 -35.23
N THR A 369 45.01 40.34 -35.22
CA THR A 369 46.01 40.84 -34.26
C THR A 369 45.89 40.59 -32.75
N ARG A 370 46.87 39.80 -32.27
CA ARG A 370 47.85 40.10 -31.20
C ARG A 370 47.39 41.00 -30.03
N GLY A 371 47.44 40.42 -28.83
CA GLY A 371 48.27 40.98 -27.76
C GLY A 371 47.67 41.06 -26.36
N VAL A 372 48.32 40.34 -25.44
CA VAL A 372 48.67 40.78 -24.07
C VAL A 372 47.55 40.75 -22.99
N ALA A 373 47.67 39.78 -22.07
CA ALA A 373 47.18 39.82 -20.68
C ALA A 373 48.09 40.78 -19.83
N PRO A 374 47.79 41.28 -18.60
CA PRO A 374 47.00 40.66 -17.51
C PRO A 374 46.29 41.64 -16.50
N ARG A 375 45.80 41.10 -15.35
CA ARG A 375 45.67 41.75 -14.00
C ARG A 375 44.43 42.66 -13.76
N ALA A 376 43.71 42.71 -12.63
CA ALA A 376 43.60 41.99 -11.34
C ALA A 376 42.19 42.26 -10.74
N GLY A 377 41.71 41.39 -9.83
CA GLY A 377 40.35 41.32 -9.28
C GLY A 377 39.89 42.47 -8.36
N PRO A 378 38.68 42.38 -7.74
CA PRO A 378 38.60 41.68 -6.45
C PRO A 378 37.23 41.02 -6.10
N ALA A 379 37.23 40.34 -4.94
CA ALA A 379 36.14 40.17 -3.97
C ALA A 379 35.05 39.08 -4.16
N SER A 380 34.96 38.26 -3.10
CA SER A 380 34.08 37.13 -2.75
C SER A 380 32.58 37.48 -2.55
N PRO A 381 31.75 36.64 -1.86
CA PRO A 381 31.20 35.33 -2.22
C PRO A 381 29.65 35.29 -2.05
N ALA A 382 28.94 34.39 -2.74
CA ALA A 382 27.62 33.90 -2.29
C ALA A 382 27.37 32.53 -2.96
N ALA A 383 27.27 31.39 -2.27
CA ALA A 383 26.34 31.04 -1.19
C ALA A 383 24.87 31.14 -1.62
N HIS A 384 23.95 30.23 -1.30
CA HIS A 384 23.91 28.92 -0.67
C HIS A 384 22.42 28.48 -0.81
N ALA A 385 22.15 27.20 -0.60
CA ALA A 385 20.92 26.66 -0.01
C ALA A 385 19.62 26.60 -0.83
N ALA A 386 19.24 25.37 -1.20
CA ALA A 386 17.85 24.91 -1.12
C ALA A 386 17.77 23.67 -0.21
N GLY A 387 18.24 23.83 1.03
CA GLY A 387 18.17 22.82 2.09
C GLY A 387 17.08 23.06 3.15
N ASN A 388 16.52 24.28 3.24
CA ASN A 388 15.66 24.66 4.38
C ASN A 388 14.15 24.77 4.08
N GLY A 389 13.70 24.50 2.86
CA GLY A 389 12.28 24.69 2.48
C GLY A 389 11.30 23.70 3.12
N ARG A 390 11.72 22.44 3.35
CA ARG A 390 10.81 21.39 3.86
C ARG A 390 10.52 21.49 5.35
N SER A 391 11.49 21.92 6.16
CA SER A 391 11.29 22.08 7.60
C SER A 391 10.46 23.31 7.94
N ALA A 392 10.58 24.40 7.17
CA ALA A 392 9.75 25.60 7.33
C ALA A 392 8.28 25.32 7.01
N LEU A 393 8.00 24.60 5.92
CA LEU A 393 6.63 24.20 5.54
C LEU A 393 5.98 23.27 6.57
N LEU A 394 6.75 22.39 7.21
CA LEU A 394 6.26 21.50 8.26
C LEU A 394 5.98 22.25 9.57
N LEU A 395 6.81 23.23 9.93
CA LEU A 395 6.57 24.08 11.11
C LEU A 395 5.39 25.02 10.91
N ASP A 396 5.17 25.53 9.70
CA ASP A 396 4.00 26.35 9.38
C ASP A 396 2.70 25.53 9.39
N ALA A 397 2.74 24.28 8.88
CA ALA A 397 1.61 23.37 8.99
C ALA A 397 1.28 22.98 10.44
N LEU A 398 2.30 22.73 11.29
CA LEU A 398 2.09 22.42 12.71
C LEU A 398 1.56 23.62 13.51
N LYS A 399 1.93 24.86 13.14
CA LYS A 399 1.37 26.07 13.76
C LYS A 399 -0.11 26.26 13.41
N GLU A 400 -0.49 25.99 12.17
CA GLU A 400 -1.88 26.08 11.71
C GLU A 400 -2.79 25.05 12.41
N GLU A 401 -2.28 23.82 12.60
CA GLU A 401 -2.96 22.75 13.38
C GLU A 401 -3.11 23.14 14.86
N LEU A 402 -2.10 23.77 15.46
CA LEU A 402 -2.18 24.21 16.86
C LEU A 402 -3.16 25.40 17.03
N PHE A 403 -3.23 26.28 16.03
CA PHE A 403 -4.13 27.43 16.04
C PHE A 403 -5.60 27.02 15.81
N SER A 404 -5.85 26.06 14.92
CA SER A 404 -7.18 25.48 14.73
C SER A 404 -7.65 24.73 15.97
N LEU A 405 -6.78 23.96 16.62
CA LEU A 405 -7.09 23.27 17.88
C LEU A 405 -7.45 24.25 19.02
N GLU A 406 -6.75 25.39 19.13
CA GLU A 406 -7.07 26.42 20.13
C GLU A 406 -8.39 27.15 19.80
N THR A 407 -8.68 27.33 18.51
CA THR A 407 -9.94 27.93 18.03
C THR A 407 -11.13 27.00 18.30
N ASP A 408 -10.96 25.69 18.12
CA ASP A 408 -11.99 24.70 18.42
C ASP A 408 -12.23 24.55 19.93
N ARG A 409 -11.18 24.71 20.75
CA ARG A 409 -11.32 24.81 22.21
C ARG A 409 -12.07 26.08 22.62
N ALA A 410 -11.72 27.23 22.05
CA ALA A 410 -12.37 28.50 22.36
C ALA A 410 -13.84 28.56 21.92
N SER A 411 -14.22 27.80 20.89
CA SER A 411 -15.60 27.67 20.42
C SER A 411 -16.38 26.53 21.09
N GLY A 412 -15.77 25.80 22.02
CA GLY A 412 -16.42 24.74 22.80
C GLY A 412 -16.72 23.46 22.00
N ARG A 413 -16.07 23.25 20.85
CA ARG A 413 -16.30 22.11 19.96
C ARG A 413 -15.51 20.85 20.35
N ILE A 414 -14.52 21.00 21.22
CA ILE A 414 -13.68 19.91 21.71
C ILE A 414 -13.73 19.84 23.24
N SER A 415 -13.78 18.63 23.77
CA SER A 415 -13.77 18.41 25.22
C SER A 415 -12.39 18.75 25.81
N ALA A 416 -12.31 19.06 27.11
CA ALA A 416 -11.05 19.39 27.75
C ALA A 416 -10.04 18.23 27.73
N GLU A 417 -10.54 16.99 27.73
CA GLU A 417 -9.73 15.77 27.72
C GLU A 417 -9.17 15.50 26.32
N ASP A 418 -10.00 15.63 25.28
CA ASP A 418 -9.56 15.48 23.89
C ASP A 418 -8.57 16.58 23.51
N TYR A 419 -8.82 17.83 23.90
CA TYR A 419 -7.88 18.92 23.68
C TYR A 419 -6.51 18.65 24.32
N ALA A 420 -6.48 18.09 25.54
CA ALA A 420 -5.23 17.78 26.23
C ALA A 420 -4.44 16.68 25.51
N GLN A 421 -5.12 15.64 25.00
CA GLN A 421 -4.48 14.57 24.23
C GLN A 421 -3.96 15.05 22.88
N HIS A 422 -4.76 15.82 22.14
CA HIS A 422 -4.38 16.36 20.84
C HIS A 422 -3.23 17.36 20.95
N LYS A 423 -3.25 18.22 21.98
CA LYS A 423 -2.15 19.14 22.27
C LYS A 423 -0.86 18.39 22.62
N ALA A 424 -0.93 17.35 23.46
CA ALA A 424 0.25 16.56 23.81
C ALA A 424 0.88 15.86 22.59
N ALA A 425 0.06 15.38 21.67
CA ALA A 425 0.54 14.77 20.42
C ALA A 425 1.18 15.80 19.47
N LEU A 426 0.60 16.99 19.34
CA LEU A 426 1.17 18.08 18.55
C LEU A 426 2.47 18.61 19.15
N ASP A 427 2.55 18.76 20.48
CA ASP A 427 3.77 19.18 21.19
C ASP A 427 4.91 18.17 20.99
N LEU A 428 4.62 16.86 21.05
CA LEU A 428 5.59 15.79 20.75
C LEU A 428 6.11 15.88 19.31
N THR A 429 5.23 16.23 18.36
CA THR A 429 5.55 16.34 16.94
C THR A 429 6.33 17.62 16.64
N LEU A 430 6.00 18.73 17.31
CA LEU A 430 6.72 20.00 17.26
C LEU A 430 8.11 19.87 17.88
N GLN A 431 8.24 19.13 18.99
CA GLN A 431 9.53 18.84 19.61
C GLN A 431 10.40 17.98 18.68
N ARG A 432 9.83 16.94 18.04
CA ARG A 432 10.49 16.13 17.00
C ARG A 432 10.92 16.97 15.79
N ALA A 433 10.11 17.93 15.35
CA ALA A 433 10.40 18.82 14.24
C ALA A 433 11.52 19.84 14.57
N LEU A 434 11.52 20.38 15.79
CA LEU A 434 12.56 21.31 16.27
C LEU A 434 13.91 20.61 16.51
N THR A 435 13.92 19.35 16.97
CA THR A 435 15.15 18.54 17.07
C THR A 435 15.73 18.14 15.71
N ARG A 436 14.92 18.19 14.64
CA ARG A 436 15.33 17.86 13.26
C ARG A 436 15.92 19.08 12.50
N ASN A 437 15.80 20.28 13.08
CA ASN A 437 16.22 21.56 12.49
C ASN A 437 17.44 22.19 13.22
N LYS A 438 17.98 21.48 14.22
CA LYS A 438 19.30 21.71 14.82
C LYS A 438 20.24 20.63 14.30
#